data_AF-B5M788-F1
#
_entry.id   AF-B5M788-F1
#
_cell.length_a   1.000
_cell.length_b   1.000
_cell.length_c   1.000
_cell.angle_alpha   90.00
_cell.angle_beta   90.00
_cell.angle_gamma   90.00
#
_symmetry.space_group_name_H-M   'P 1'
#
loop_
_entity.id
_entity.type
_entity.pdbx_description
1 polymer ?
#
loop_
_entity_poly.entity_id
_entity_poly.type
_entity_poly.pdbx_seq_one_letter_code
_entity_poly.pdbx_strand_id
1 'polypeptide(L)' 'MSGPKPYVVFVLGPPGSGKGTQCQKLVEKFGYKHLSAGDLLRQEQGTPGSQFGEVIDHHIRNGTIVPVEIT' A
#
# COMPACT_ATOMS: atom_id res chain seq x y z
N MET A 1 -16.03 -16.02 19.05
CA MET A 1 -15.63 -14.70 19.59
C MET A 1 -14.69 -14.06 18.57
N SER A 2 -14.94 -12.83 18.11
CA SER A 2 -14.01 -12.09 17.26
C SER A 2 -12.73 -11.79 18.04
N GLY A 3 -11.57 -12.01 17.43
CA GLY A 3 -10.28 -11.61 18.01
C GLY A 3 -10.18 -10.10 18.24
N PRO A 4 -9.13 -9.64 18.94
CA PRO A 4 -8.90 -8.21 19.16
C PRO A 4 -8.74 -7.47 17.83
N LYS A 5 -9.29 -6.25 17.75
CA LYS A 5 -9.12 -5.37 16.59
C LYS A 5 -7.65 -4.92 16.50
N PRO A 6 -7.04 -4.90 15.29
CA PRO A 6 -5.67 -4.43 15.13
C PRO A 6 -5.56 -2.91 15.32
N TYR A 7 -4.41 -2.46 15.84
CA TYR A 7 -4.03 -1.05 15.80
C TYR A 7 -3.48 -0.71 14.42
N VAL A 8 -3.97 0.37 13.82
CA VAL A 8 -3.58 0.83 12.49
C VAL A 8 -2.95 2.21 12.60
N VAL A 9 -1.79 2.38 11.96
CA VAL A 9 -1.07 3.65 11.90
C VAL A 9 -0.87 4.01 10.43
N PHE A 10 -1.38 5.17 10.02
CA PHE A 10 -1.16 5.70 8.68
C PHE A 10 0.19 6.43 8.62
N VAL A 11 1.05 6.04 7.69
CA VAL A 11 2.36 6.67 7.45
C VAL A 11 2.30 7.43 6.13
N LEU A 12 2.34 8.76 6.21
CA LEU A 12 2.19 9.67 5.08
C LEU A 12 3.48 10.42 4.78
N GLY A 13 3.63 10.92 3.55
CA GLY A 13 4.80 11.67 3.09
C GLY A 13 5.00 11.55 1.57
N PRO A 14 5.76 12.47 0.96
CA PRO A 14 5.95 12.50 -0.49
C PRO A 14 6.71 11.26 -1.01
N PRO A 15 6.69 10.99 -2.33
CA PRO A 15 7.56 9.98 -2.95
C PRO A 15 9.02 10.19 -2.55
N GLY A 16 9.75 9.11 -2.25
CA GLY A 16 11.16 9.20 -1.83
C GLY A 16 11.41 9.67 -0.39
N SER A 17 10.38 10.03 0.40
CA SER A 17 10.57 10.55 1.77
C SER A 17 11.04 9.52 2.81
N GLY A 18 11.32 8.27 2.42
CA GLY A 18 11.80 7.23 3.32
C GLY A 18 10.74 6.51 4.15
N LYS A 19 9.44 6.62 3.81
CA LYS A 19 8.34 5.93 4.53
C LYS A 19 8.59 4.44 4.73
N GLY A 20 8.88 3.71 3.64
CA GLY A 20 9.14 2.27 3.68
C GLY A 20 10.30 1.91 4.61
N THR A 21 11.38 2.69 4.58
CA THR A 21 12.54 2.53 5.48
C THR A 21 12.15 2.70 6.95
N GLN A 22 11.29 3.67 7.28
CA GLN A 22 10.83 3.85 8.66
C GLN A 22 9.83 2.77 9.06
N CYS A 23 8.93 2.34 8.16
CA CYS A 23 8.01 1.23 8.41
C CYS A 23 8.77 -0.07 8.68
N GLN A 24 9.86 -0.35 7.97
CA GLN A 24 10.70 -1.52 8.23
C GLN A 24 11.26 -1.50 9.67
N LYS A 25 11.73 -0.35 10.15
CA LYS A 25 12.15 -0.20 11.56
C LYS A 25 11.00 -0.45 12.54
N LEU A 26 9.77 -0.05 12.20
CA LEU A 26 8.59 -0.32 13.03
C LEU A 26 8.26 -1.82 13.07
N VAL A 27 8.40 -2.52 11.95
CA VAL A 27 8.26 -3.98 11.88
C VAL A 27 9.29 -4.65 12.79
N GLU A 28 10.57 -4.31 12.63
CA GLU A 28 11.68 -4.90 13.38
C GLU A 28 11.60 -4.62 14.89
N LYS A 29 11.24 -3.39 15.28
CA LYS A 29 11.24 -2.97 16.68
C LYS A 29 9.96 -3.32 17.44
N PHE A 30 8.81 -3.29 16.77
CA PHE A 30 7.50 -3.38 17.43
C PHE A 30 6.63 -4.52 16.92
N GLY A 31 7.09 -5.33 15.95
CA GLY A 31 6.34 -6.47 15.43
C GLY A 31 5.11 -6.09 14.60
N TYR A 32 5.07 -4.87 14.07
CA TYR A 32 4.01 -4.44 13.16
C TYR A 32 4.07 -5.23 11.85
N LYS A 33 2.94 -5.27 11.13
CA LYS A 33 2.93 -5.63 9.72
C LYS A 33 2.88 -4.37 8.88
N HIS A 34 3.81 -4.25 7.93
CA HIS A 34 3.84 -3.13 7.00
C HIS A 34 2.98 -3.44 5.77
N LEU A 35 1.97 -2.61 5.52
CA LEU A 35 1.13 -2.64 4.33
C LEU A 35 1.38 -1.36 3.54
N SER A 36 2.03 -1.48 2.39
CA SER A 36 2.30 -0.37 1.48
C SER A 36 1.26 -0.39 0.37
N ALA A 37 0.29 0.53 0.42
CA ALA A 37 -0.76 0.63 -0.60
C ALA A 37 -0.18 0.74 -2.02
N GLY A 38 0.91 1.51 -2.19
CA GLY A 38 1.58 1.65 -3.47
C GLY A 38 2.23 0.36 -3.97
N ASP A 39 2.82 -0.46 -3.08
CA ASP A 39 3.39 -1.75 -3.48
C ASP A 39 2.31 -2.77 -3.82
N LEU A 40 1.23 -2.81 -3.03
CA LEU A 40 0.09 -3.69 -3.29
C LEU A 40 -0.59 -3.36 -4.63
N LEU A 41 -0.77 -2.07 -4.93
CA LEU A 41 -1.28 -1.63 -6.23
C LEU A 41 -0.36 -2.04 -7.39
N ARG A 42 0.96 -1.81 -7.28
CA ARG A 42 1.92 -2.24 -8.31
C ARG A 42 1.95 -3.76 -8.50
N GLN A 43 1.75 -4.51 -7.42
CA GLN A 43 1.62 -5.95 -7.50
C GLN A 43 0.36 -6.35 -8.26
N GLU A 44 -0.80 -5.75 -7.93
CA GLU A 44 -2.08 -6.02 -8.60
C GLU A 44 -2.03 -5.62 -10.08
N GLN A 45 -1.40 -4.49 -10.40
CA GLN A 45 -1.12 -4.06 -11.77
C GLN A 45 -0.38 -5.12 -12.59
N GLY A 46 0.58 -5.82 -11.96
CA GLY A 46 1.38 -6.86 -12.60
C GLY A 46 0.71 -8.24 -12.64
N THR A 47 -0.45 -8.42 -11.99
CA THR A 47 -1.16 -9.70 -11.93
C THR A 47 -1.79 -10.03 -13.29
N PRO A 48 -1.42 -11.14 -13.95
CA PRO A 48 -2.01 -11.54 -15.22
C PRO A 48 -3.53 -11.74 -15.10
N GLY A 49 -4.30 -11.08 -15.98
CA GLY A 49 -5.76 -11.15 -15.96
C GLY A 49 -6.42 -10.37 -14.82
N SER A 50 -5.70 -9.46 -14.15
CA SER A 50 -6.28 -8.58 -13.15
C SER A 50 -7.43 -7.77 -13.74
N GLN A 51 -8.56 -7.74 -13.01
CA GLN A 51 -9.70 -6.89 -13.32
C GLN A 51 -9.33 -5.39 -13.25
N PHE A 52 -8.37 -5.02 -12.39
CA PHE A 52 -8.04 -3.64 -12.10
C PHE A 52 -6.69 -3.19 -12.68
N GLY A 53 -5.94 -4.10 -13.30
CA GLY A 53 -4.56 -3.82 -13.72
C GLY A 53 -4.42 -2.60 -14.62
N GLU A 54 -5.31 -2.44 -15.60
CA GLU A 54 -5.31 -1.26 -16.51
C GLU A 54 -5.69 0.04 -15.78
N VAL A 55 -6.67 -0.01 -14.87
CA VAL A 55 -7.09 1.16 -14.07
C VAL A 55 -5.94 1.63 -13.18
N ILE A 56 -5.26 0.67 -12.53
CA ILE A 56 -4.11 0.96 -11.67
C ILE A 56 -2.95 1.54 -12.48
N ASP A 57 -2.61 0.94 -13.64
CA ASP A 57 -1.55 1.42 -14.53
C ASP A 57 -1.80 2.87 -14.98
N HIS A 58 -3.03 3.17 -15.41
CA HIS A 58 -3.43 4.52 -15.82
C HIS A 58 -3.18 5.55 -14.72
N HIS A 59 -3.62 5.27 -13.50
CA HIS A 59 -3.47 6.20 -12.38
C HIS A 59 -2.03 6.36 -11.93
N ILE A 60 -1.26 5.27 -11.85
CA ILE A 60 0.16 5.30 -11.46
C ILE A 60 0.99 6.09 -12.48
N ARG A 61 0.79 5.86 -13.78
CA ARG A 61 1.52 6.58 -14.85
C ARG A 61 1.21 8.08 -14.86
N ASN A 62 -0.03 8.45 -14.56
CA ASN A 62 -0.48 9.83 -14.55
C ASN A 62 -0.30 10.54 -13.20
N GLY A 63 0.23 9.86 -12.17
CA GLY A 63 0.40 10.44 -10.83
C GLY A 63 -0.92 10.83 -10.16
N THR A 64 -2.02 10.17 -10.53
CA THR A 64 -3.36 10.40 -9.97
C THR A 64 -3.74 9.33 -8.95
N ILE A 65 -4.79 9.57 -8.18
CA ILE A 65 -5.22 8.68 -7.10
C ILE A 65 -6.08 7.54 -7.69
N VAL A 66 -5.74 6.30 -7.35
CA VAL A 66 -6.56 5.12 -7.66
C VAL A 66 -7.85 5.18 -6.83
N PRO A 67 -9.03 4.84 -7.39
CA PRO A 67 -10.29 4.84 -6.65
C PRO A 67 -10.25 4.05 -5.34
N VAL A 68 -10.93 4.56 -4.30
CA VAL A 68 -10.93 3.97 -2.94
C VAL A 68 -11.56 2.58 -2.91
N GLU A 69 -12.40 2.24 -3.87
CA GLU A 69 -12.99 0.91 -4.00
C GLU A 69 -11.96 -0.14 -4.43
N ILE A 70 -10.80 0.28 -4.94
CA ILE A 70 -9.68 -0.56 -5.37
C ILE A 70 -8.54 -0.55 -4.32
N THR A 71 -8.40 0.52 -3.53
CA THR A 71 -7.31 0.71 -2.53
C THR A 71 -7.77 0.57 -1.08
#